data_AF-A0A9Q0BCX4-F1
#
_entry.id   AF-A0A9Q0BCX4-F1
#
_cell.length_a   1.000
_cell.length_b   1.000
_cell.length_c   1.000
_cell.angle_alpha   90.00
_cell.angle_beta   90.00
_cell.angle_gamma   90.00
#
_symmetry.space_group_name_H-M   'P 1'
#
loop_
_entity.id
_entity.type
_entity.pdbx_description
1 polymer ?
#
loop_
_entity_poly.entity_id
_entity_poly.type
_entity_poly.pdbx_seq_one_letter_code
_entity_poly.pdbx_strand_id
1 'polypeptide(L)'
;MNAFFLRQQIRVLGSTPPEERNQNIVVVGASFAGYHAARIMARSLPRNSHCRVVGLPSRVNATDKAEGMKLLREFQTSIQIAKRIVVVGGGAAGVELATDAKSKYPDKHVTLVHSRNAPMHLWASRLQKAALEGLERLRFAKLSSNSIASTGHIKVNPNLSIKDESFSDRVYICGDVADTQTPNPNARSAMLQGSVVADNILLAIKGRKPRHVYKNHWLQGFIKLTLGLDRSVSLFGNGKTALLFNSREKREDLMAAQGWKHLGAKPFVDEPSSHKLC
;
A
#
# COMPACT_ATOMS: atom_id res chain seq x y z
N MET A 1 -22.06 4.99 10.73
CA MET A 1 -21.03 6.06 10.79
C MET A 1 -20.12 5.94 9.58
N ASN A 2 -20.28 6.86 8.62
CA ASN A 2 -19.66 6.86 7.29
C ASN A 2 -18.13 7.14 7.39
N ALA A 3 -17.31 6.45 6.57
CA ALA A 3 -15.84 6.51 6.63
C ALA A 3 -15.29 7.94 6.49
N PHE A 4 -15.98 8.79 5.73
CA PHE A 4 -15.67 10.21 5.60
C PHE A 4 -15.71 10.97 6.94
N PHE A 5 -16.78 10.76 7.72
CA PHE A 5 -16.94 11.41 9.03
C PHE A 5 -15.93 10.88 10.06
N LEU A 6 -15.58 9.59 10.01
CA LEU A 6 -14.54 9.02 10.87
C LEU A 6 -13.19 9.72 10.64
N ARG A 7 -12.79 9.89 9.36
CA ARG A 7 -11.51 10.52 8.98
C ARG A 7 -11.44 11.99 9.43
N GLN A 8 -12.54 12.74 9.27
CA GLN A 8 -12.63 14.13 9.75
C GLN A 8 -12.58 14.22 11.28
N GLN A 9 -13.30 13.34 11.98
CA GLN A 9 -13.36 13.34 13.44
C GLN A 9 -11.99 13.04 14.08
N ILE A 10 -11.15 12.21 13.46
CA ILE A 10 -9.78 11.91 13.94
C ILE A 10 -8.88 13.14 13.83
N ARG A 11 -9.06 13.95 12.78
CA ARG A 11 -8.25 15.16 12.58
C ARG A 11 -8.52 16.23 13.64
N VAL A 12 -9.73 16.26 14.19
CA VAL A 12 -10.20 17.28 15.15
C VAL A 12 -10.02 16.83 16.60
N LEU A 13 -10.21 15.55 16.91
CA LEU A 13 -10.04 15.01 18.27
C LEU A 13 -8.65 14.39 18.42
N GLY A 14 -7.77 15.09 19.17
CA GLY A 14 -6.53 14.50 19.69
C GLY A 14 -6.81 13.24 20.52
N SER A 15 -5.83 12.34 20.57
CA SER A 15 -5.94 11.07 21.31
C SER A 15 -5.96 11.26 22.83
N THR A 16 -6.59 10.30 23.51
CA THR A 16 -6.79 10.15 24.98
C THR A 16 -5.48 10.03 25.81
N PRO A 17 -5.54 10.16 27.16
CA PRO A 17 -4.37 10.32 28.06
C PRO A 17 -3.37 9.14 28.10
N PRO A 18 -2.13 9.36 28.61
CA PRO A 18 -0.91 8.71 28.13
C PRO A 18 -0.41 7.44 28.85
N GLU A 19 -1.14 6.84 29.79
CA GLU A 19 -0.45 5.91 30.72
C GLU A 19 -0.24 4.47 30.23
N GLU A 20 -0.85 4.01 29.13
CA GLU A 20 -0.51 2.70 28.57
C GLU A 20 -0.62 2.67 27.04
N ARG A 21 0.49 2.92 26.32
CA ARG A 21 0.91 2.21 25.07
C ARG A 21 2.06 2.93 24.37
N ASN A 22 3.26 2.47 24.66
CA ASN A 22 4.52 3.07 24.25
C ASN A 22 5.07 2.44 22.94
N GLN A 23 4.36 2.55 21.79
CA GLN A 23 4.80 1.89 20.54
C GLN A 23 4.62 2.76 19.28
N ASN A 24 5.71 3.41 18.85
CA ASN A 24 5.84 4.02 17.53
C ASN A 24 5.93 2.94 16.44
N ILE A 25 4.83 2.71 15.71
CA ILE A 25 4.74 1.77 14.58
C ILE A 25 4.87 2.56 13.28
N VAL A 26 5.82 2.16 12.43
CA VAL A 26 5.96 2.64 11.05
C VAL A 26 5.50 1.55 10.10
N VAL A 27 4.46 1.85 9.32
CA VAL A 27 3.96 0.99 8.23
C VAL A 27 4.47 1.53 6.91
N VAL A 28 5.27 0.73 6.20
CA VAL A 28 5.77 1.08 4.87
C VAL A 28 5.14 0.17 3.84
N GLY A 29 4.26 0.74 3.02
CA GLY A 29 3.59 0.01 1.94
C GLY A 29 4.44 -0.01 0.68
N ALA A 30 5.12 -1.12 0.39
CA ALA A 30 5.97 -1.32 -0.80
C ALA A 30 5.20 -1.55 -2.11
N SER A 31 3.87 -1.61 -2.03
CA SER A 31 2.96 -1.85 -3.15
C SER A 31 1.98 -0.69 -3.34
N PHE A 32 1.23 -0.70 -4.46
CA PHE A 32 0.20 0.31 -4.73
C PHE A 32 -0.89 0.38 -3.64
N ALA A 33 -1.37 -0.78 -3.18
CA ALA A 33 -2.35 -0.87 -2.10
C ALA A 33 -1.79 -0.34 -0.77
N GLY A 34 -0.56 -0.74 -0.43
CA GLY A 34 0.12 -0.31 0.78
C GLY A 34 0.36 1.20 0.81
N TYR A 35 0.82 1.78 -0.30
CA TYR A 35 0.96 3.23 -0.45
C TYR A 35 -0.39 3.95 -0.26
N HIS A 36 -1.46 3.42 -0.85
CA HIS A 36 -2.79 4.03 -0.73
C HIS A 36 -3.30 4.02 0.71
N ALA A 37 -3.18 2.89 1.40
CA ALA A 37 -3.50 2.77 2.82
C ALA A 37 -2.67 3.74 3.67
N ALA A 38 -1.36 3.79 3.42
CA ALA A 38 -0.44 4.67 4.11
C ALA A 38 -0.83 6.14 3.97
N ARG A 39 -1.15 6.57 2.74
CA ARG A 39 -1.58 7.94 2.45
C ARG A 39 -2.89 8.32 3.17
N ILE A 40 -3.87 7.41 3.24
CA ILE A 40 -5.14 7.65 3.96
C ILE A 40 -4.86 7.86 5.44
N MET A 41 -4.06 6.98 6.05
CA MET A 41 -3.71 7.08 7.46
C MET A 41 -2.92 8.36 7.76
N ALA A 42 -1.91 8.69 6.95
CA ALA A 42 -1.10 9.90 7.14
C ALA A 42 -1.91 11.21 7.09
N ARG A 43 -2.97 11.27 6.28
CA ARG A 43 -3.89 12.42 6.23
C ARG A 43 -4.89 12.47 7.38
N SER A 44 -5.16 11.33 8.01
CA SER A 44 -6.20 11.18 9.01
C SER A 44 -5.64 11.25 10.43
N LEU A 45 -4.41 10.80 10.65
CA LEU A 45 -3.78 10.77 11.97
C LEU A 45 -3.39 12.20 12.45
N PRO A 46 -3.64 12.54 13.72
CA PRO A 46 -3.14 13.78 14.32
C PRO A 46 -1.61 13.81 14.25
N ARG A 47 -1.01 15.00 14.14
CA ARG A 47 0.46 15.17 14.18
C ARG A 47 1.12 14.57 15.42
N ASN A 48 0.34 14.40 16.49
CA ASN A 48 0.76 13.96 17.82
C ASN A 48 0.44 12.47 18.05
N SER A 49 -0.01 11.73 17.03
CA SER A 49 -0.38 10.33 17.21
C SER A 49 0.84 9.43 17.41
N HIS A 50 0.72 8.46 18.32
CA HIS A 50 1.74 7.44 18.58
C HIS A 50 2.01 6.47 17.39
N CYS A 51 1.25 6.58 16.30
CA CYS A 51 1.49 5.83 15.06
C CYS A 51 1.94 6.81 13.97
N ARG A 52 3.10 6.59 13.35
CA ARG A 52 3.59 7.44 12.26
C ARG A 52 3.67 6.61 11.00
N VAL A 53 2.85 6.96 10.02
CA VAL A 53 2.80 6.27 8.75
C VAL A 53 3.74 6.93 7.77
N VAL A 54 4.65 6.17 7.17
CA VAL A 54 5.63 6.71 6.24
C VAL A 54 5.57 5.95 4.92
N GLY A 55 5.42 6.70 3.82
CA GLY A 55 5.39 6.14 2.46
C GLY A 55 6.75 5.59 2.03
N LEU A 56 6.82 4.97 0.85
CA LEU A 56 8.10 4.45 0.34
C LEU A 56 9.07 5.58 -0.04
N PRO A 57 10.39 5.36 0.17
CA PRO A 57 11.43 6.21 -0.40
C PRO A 57 11.36 6.32 -1.92
N SER A 58 10.84 5.31 -2.62
CA SER A 58 10.67 5.34 -4.08
C SER A 58 9.52 6.23 -4.56
N ARG A 59 8.73 6.80 -3.64
CA ARG A 59 7.64 7.74 -3.93
C ARG A 59 7.74 8.97 -3.06
N VAL A 60 8.89 9.65 -3.19
CA VAL A 60 9.09 10.99 -2.64
C VAL A 60 8.17 11.92 -3.44
N ASN A 61 6.96 12.17 -2.92
CA ASN A 61 5.95 13.04 -3.53
C ASN A 61 6.40 14.53 -3.47
N ALA A 62 7.57 14.84 -4.00
CA ALA A 62 8.16 16.17 -4.09
C ALA A 62 8.60 16.42 -5.53
N THR A 63 8.36 17.62 -6.03
CA THR A 63 8.78 18.04 -7.36
C THR A 63 10.12 18.76 -7.35
N ASP A 64 10.61 19.18 -6.18
CA ASP A 64 11.92 19.79 -6.01
C ASP A 64 12.87 18.94 -5.15
N LYS A 65 14.18 19.11 -5.40
CA LYS A 65 15.24 18.34 -4.75
C LYS A 65 15.31 18.60 -3.24
N ALA A 66 15.11 19.85 -2.80
CA ALA A 66 15.28 20.23 -1.41
C ALA A 66 14.17 19.62 -0.53
N GLU A 67 12.92 19.75 -0.96
CA GLU A 67 11.76 19.09 -0.38
C GLU A 67 11.92 17.57 -0.43
N GLY A 68 12.36 17.02 -1.56
CA GLY A 68 12.59 15.58 -1.68
C GLY A 68 13.62 15.05 -0.66
N MET A 69 14.76 15.73 -0.53
CA MET A 69 15.77 15.40 0.49
C MET A 69 15.23 15.52 1.91
N LYS A 70 14.43 16.56 2.19
CA LYS A 70 13.79 16.74 3.49
C LYS A 70 12.86 15.57 3.82
N LEU A 71 11.99 15.18 2.90
CA LEU A 71 11.07 14.04 3.09
C LEU A 71 11.82 12.71 3.30
N LEU A 72 12.91 12.48 2.55
CA LEU A 72 13.74 11.30 2.74
C LEU A 72 14.44 11.29 4.12
N ARG A 73 14.92 12.43 4.59
CA ARG A 73 15.48 12.54 5.96
C ARG A 73 14.42 12.29 7.02
N GLU A 74 13.22 12.86 6.86
CA GLU A 74 12.10 12.60 7.78
C GLU A 74 11.71 11.11 7.80
N PHE A 75 11.79 10.41 6.66
CA PHE A 75 11.61 8.97 6.57
C PHE A 75 12.67 8.22 7.38
N GLN A 76 13.94 8.56 7.19
CA GLN A 76 15.06 7.97 7.95
C GLN A 76 14.90 8.20 9.45
N THR A 77 14.55 9.42 9.87
CA THR A 77 14.28 9.75 11.28
C THR A 77 13.13 8.91 11.83
N SER A 78 12.06 8.73 11.06
CA SER A 78 10.91 7.93 11.49
C SER A 78 11.28 6.47 11.75
N ILE A 79 12.12 5.88 10.90
CA ILE A 79 12.67 4.54 11.11
C ILE A 79 13.59 4.50 12.33
N GLN A 80 14.45 5.51 12.47
CA GLN A 80 15.41 5.60 13.57
C GLN A 80 14.72 5.64 14.94
N ILE A 81 13.60 6.36 15.08
CA ILE A 81 12.88 6.48 16.36
C ILE A 81 11.90 5.33 16.63
N ALA A 82 11.49 4.58 15.60
CA ALA A 82 10.51 3.51 15.75
C ALA A 82 11.12 2.28 16.46
N LYS A 83 10.45 1.72 17.48
CA LYS A 83 10.87 0.45 18.10
C LYS A 83 10.39 -0.78 17.31
N ARG A 84 9.27 -0.64 16.58
CA ARG A 84 8.64 -1.68 15.77
C ARG A 84 8.38 -1.15 14.35
N ILE A 85 8.74 -1.93 13.34
CA ILE A 85 8.59 -1.57 11.93
C ILE A 85 7.86 -2.72 11.23
N VAL A 86 6.84 -2.40 10.43
CA VAL A 86 6.16 -3.37 9.58
C VAL A 86 6.31 -2.94 8.13
N VAL A 87 6.94 -3.80 7.34
CA VAL A 87 7.14 -3.60 5.90
C VAL A 87 6.21 -4.56 5.16
N VAL A 88 5.37 -4.01 4.29
CA VAL A 88 4.38 -4.80 3.54
C VAL A 88 4.77 -4.85 2.06
N GLY A 89 5.13 -6.04 1.60
CA GLY A 89 5.51 -6.35 0.21
C GLY A 89 6.95 -6.86 0.11
N GLY A 90 7.13 -8.12 -0.30
CA GLY A 90 8.44 -8.78 -0.46
C GLY A 90 9.10 -8.57 -1.83
N GLY A 91 8.88 -7.43 -2.49
CA GLY A 91 9.65 -7.02 -3.68
C GLY A 91 10.94 -6.31 -3.29
N ALA A 92 11.74 -5.84 -4.26
CA ALA A 92 13.09 -5.31 -4.03
C ALA A 92 13.11 -4.23 -2.92
N ALA A 93 12.32 -3.17 -3.09
CA ALA A 93 12.26 -2.07 -2.14
C ALA A 93 11.79 -2.48 -0.73
N GLY A 94 10.90 -3.47 -0.61
CA GLY A 94 10.43 -3.93 0.69
C GLY A 94 11.42 -4.85 1.39
N VAL A 95 12.11 -5.70 0.63
CA VAL A 95 13.22 -6.53 1.14
C VAL A 95 14.35 -5.63 1.60
N GLU A 96 14.86 -4.75 0.73
CA GLU A 96 15.95 -3.82 1.03
C GLU A 96 15.65 -2.98 2.27
N LEU A 97 14.47 -2.36 2.33
CA LEU A 97 14.09 -1.54 3.47
C LEU A 97 14.04 -2.33 4.78
N ALA A 98 13.43 -3.53 4.76
CA ALA A 98 13.33 -4.36 5.94
C ALA A 98 14.72 -4.80 6.40
N THR A 99 15.56 -5.26 5.48
CA THR A 99 16.91 -5.72 5.78
C THR A 99 17.82 -4.58 6.24
N ASP A 100 17.72 -3.39 5.63
CA ASP A 100 18.48 -2.20 6.03
C ASP A 100 18.10 -1.74 7.43
N ALA A 101 16.79 -1.68 7.72
CA ALA A 101 16.30 -1.30 9.03
C ALA A 101 16.78 -2.29 10.11
N LYS A 102 16.73 -3.60 9.83
CA LYS A 102 17.15 -4.65 10.78
C LYS A 102 18.68 -4.72 10.94
N SER A 103 19.42 -4.51 9.86
CA SER A 103 20.89 -4.48 9.84
C SER A 103 21.43 -3.26 10.60
N LYS A 104 20.89 -2.07 10.32
CA LYS A 104 21.31 -0.82 10.96
C LYS A 104 20.84 -0.71 12.41
N TYR A 105 19.69 -1.29 12.74
CA TYR A 105 19.11 -1.24 14.09
C TYR A 105 18.71 -2.64 14.58
N PRO A 106 19.67 -3.46 15.03
CA PRO A 106 19.45 -4.86 15.39
C PRO A 106 18.36 -5.10 16.43
N ASP A 107 18.21 -4.18 17.39
CA ASP A 107 17.26 -4.29 18.50
C ASP A 107 15.81 -3.98 18.09
N LYS A 108 15.60 -3.39 16.91
CA LYS A 108 14.25 -3.09 16.43
C LYS A 108 13.52 -4.37 16.02
N HIS A 109 12.22 -4.42 16.33
CA HIS A 109 11.36 -5.48 15.85
C HIS A 109 10.85 -5.14 14.44
N VAL A 110 11.47 -5.72 13.42
CA VAL A 110 11.09 -5.53 12.02
C VAL A 110 10.33 -6.75 11.53
N THR A 111 9.16 -6.54 10.94
CA THR A 111 8.33 -7.58 10.34
C THR A 111 8.17 -7.31 8.86
N LEU A 112 8.64 -8.22 8.00
CA LEU A 112 8.39 -8.20 6.57
C LEU A 112 7.21 -9.14 6.24
N VAL A 113 6.20 -8.61 5.56
CA VAL A 113 4.99 -9.35 5.20
C VAL A 113 4.94 -9.52 3.67
N HIS A 114 4.84 -10.75 3.18
CA HIS A 114 4.64 -11.09 1.76
C HIS A 114 3.84 -12.37 1.58
N SER A 115 3.20 -12.57 0.41
CA SER A 115 2.32 -13.74 0.17
C SER A 115 3.00 -14.95 -0.41
N ARG A 116 4.09 -14.74 -1.13
CA ARG A 116 4.70 -15.78 -1.96
C ARG A 116 5.61 -16.68 -1.13
N ASN A 117 5.91 -17.87 -1.65
CA ASN A 117 6.84 -18.81 -0.99
C ASN A 117 8.24 -18.22 -0.78
N ALA A 118 8.61 -17.22 -1.60
CA ALA A 118 9.82 -16.45 -1.42
C ALA A 118 9.59 -14.96 -1.74
N PRO A 119 10.35 -14.04 -1.11
CA PRO A 119 10.49 -12.68 -1.63
C PRO A 119 11.09 -12.71 -3.04
N MET A 120 10.95 -11.61 -3.79
CA MET A 120 11.48 -11.49 -5.16
C MET A 120 10.91 -12.55 -6.13
N HIS A 121 9.70 -13.06 -5.90
CA HIS A 121 9.10 -14.17 -6.66
C HIS A 121 9.03 -14.00 -8.20
N LEU A 122 9.07 -12.77 -8.71
CA LEU A 122 9.08 -12.47 -10.15
C LEU A 122 10.47 -12.62 -10.79
N TRP A 123 11.51 -12.84 -9.97
CA TRP A 123 12.90 -12.90 -10.40
C TRP A 123 13.45 -14.32 -10.35
N ALA A 124 14.61 -14.54 -10.96
CA ALA A 124 15.28 -15.84 -10.97
C ALA A 124 15.45 -16.41 -9.55
N SER A 125 15.32 -17.74 -9.42
CA SER A 125 15.40 -18.47 -8.15
C SER A 125 16.66 -18.15 -7.33
N ARG A 126 17.79 -17.85 -8.00
CA ARG A 126 19.03 -17.43 -7.34
C ARG A 126 18.86 -16.15 -6.51
N LEU A 127 18.12 -15.16 -7.01
CA LEU A 127 17.85 -13.93 -6.27
C LEU A 127 16.87 -14.18 -5.11
N GLN A 128 15.86 -15.03 -5.33
CA GLN A 128 14.92 -15.42 -4.28
C GLN A 128 15.64 -16.11 -3.11
N LYS A 129 16.56 -17.04 -3.43
CA LYS A 129 17.39 -17.75 -2.45
C LYS A 129 18.27 -16.78 -1.67
N ALA A 130 18.98 -15.89 -2.35
CA ALA A 130 19.82 -14.88 -1.71
C ALA A 130 19.01 -13.96 -0.76
N ALA A 131 17.80 -13.58 -1.17
CA ALA A 131 16.91 -12.80 -0.32
C ALA A 131 16.46 -13.57 0.93
N LEU A 132 16.10 -14.86 0.80
CA LEU A 132 15.76 -15.71 1.93
C LEU A 132 16.95 -15.89 2.91
N GLU A 133 18.14 -16.18 2.39
CA GLU A 133 19.38 -16.31 3.18
C GLU A 133 19.66 -15.00 3.95
N GLY A 134 19.47 -13.85 3.31
CA GLY A 134 19.60 -12.54 3.95
C GLY A 134 18.60 -12.32 5.09
N LEU A 135 17.33 -12.70 4.89
CA LEU A 135 16.29 -12.61 5.91
C LEU A 135 16.56 -13.54 7.10
N GLU A 136 17.01 -14.78 6.84
CA GLU A 136 17.38 -15.75 7.87
C GLU A 136 18.57 -15.26 8.70
N ARG A 137 19.63 -14.77 8.03
CA ARG A 137 20.80 -14.16 8.68
C ARG A 137 20.41 -13.01 9.62
N LEU A 138 19.40 -12.22 9.25
CA LEU A 138 18.88 -11.10 10.04
C LEU A 138 17.76 -11.47 11.03
N ARG A 139 17.48 -12.78 11.18
CA ARG A 139 16.51 -13.35 12.14
C ARG A 139 15.08 -12.84 11.95
N PHE A 140 14.64 -12.70 10.69
CA PHE A 140 13.23 -12.44 10.41
C PHE A 140 12.38 -13.68 10.73
N ALA A 141 11.27 -13.47 11.45
CA ALA A 141 10.29 -14.51 11.68
C ALA A 141 9.56 -14.85 10.38
N LYS A 142 9.40 -16.15 10.09
CA LYS A 142 8.56 -16.62 8.98
C LYS A 142 7.09 -16.53 9.39
N LEU A 143 6.23 -16.12 8.46
CA LEU A 143 4.78 -16.27 8.66
C LEU A 143 4.45 -17.76 8.82
N SER A 144 3.46 -18.06 9.65
CA SER A 144 2.96 -19.42 9.79
C SER A 144 2.51 -19.95 8.42
N SER A 145 2.88 -21.19 8.08
CA SER A 145 2.41 -21.84 6.85
C SER A 145 0.88 -21.89 6.77
N ASN A 146 0.20 -21.94 7.92
CA ASN A 146 -1.26 -21.92 8.01
C ASN A 146 -1.88 -20.60 7.52
N SER A 147 -1.13 -19.49 7.56
CA SER A 147 -1.54 -18.18 7.03
C SER A 147 -1.56 -18.11 5.50
N ILE A 148 -0.95 -19.08 4.80
CA ILE A 148 -0.78 -19.05 3.34
C ILE A 148 -1.76 -20.05 2.71
N ALA A 149 -2.50 -19.60 1.69
CA ALA A 149 -3.37 -20.45 0.88
C ALA A 149 -2.54 -21.30 -0.09
N SER A 150 -3.12 -22.41 -0.59
CA SER A 150 -2.46 -23.25 -1.62
C SER A 150 -2.09 -22.48 -2.89
N THR A 151 -2.77 -21.37 -3.15
CA THR A 151 -2.48 -20.45 -4.26
C THR A 151 -1.27 -19.54 -4.02
N GLY A 152 -0.65 -19.59 -2.83
CA GLY A 152 0.43 -18.68 -2.44
C GLY A 152 -0.04 -17.24 -2.19
N HIS A 153 -1.31 -17.06 -1.79
CA HIS A 153 -1.86 -15.81 -1.28
C HIS A 153 -1.99 -15.87 0.25
N ILE A 154 -1.95 -14.74 0.96
CA ILE A 154 -2.16 -14.74 2.41
C ILE A 154 -3.66 -14.79 2.69
N LYS A 155 -4.09 -15.76 3.50
CA LYS A 155 -5.48 -15.90 3.92
C LYS A 155 -5.89 -14.68 4.75
N VAL A 156 -7.04 -14.12 4.44
CA VAL A 156 -7.59 -12.94 5.13
C VAL A 156 -9.03 -13.14 5.56
N ASN A 157 -9.42 -12.46 6.63
CA ASN A 157 -10.81 -12.26 7.01
C ASN A 157 -11.47 -11.19 6.11
N PRO A 158 -12.81 -11.07 6.09
CA PRO A 158 -13.50 -10.05 5.28
C PRO A 158 -13.10 -8.60 5.60
N ASN A 159 -12.63 -8.34 6.82
CA ASN A 159 -12.10 -7.03 7.25
C ASN A 159 -10.62 -6.80 6.82
N LEU A 160 -10.06 -7.72 6.04
CA LEU A 160 -8.68 -7.77 5.56
C LEU A 160 -7.62 -7.97 6.65
N SER A 161 -7.99 -8.39 7.86
CA SER A 161 -7.01 -8.88 8.82
C SER A 161 -6.51 -10.27 8.41
N ILE A 162 -5.27 -10.59 8.75
CA ILE A 162 -4.71 -11.92 8.49
C ILE A 162 -5.54 -13.00 9.20
N LYS A 163 -5.78 -14.12 8.51
CA LYS A 163 -6.49 -15.27 9.08
C LYS A 163 -5.51 -16.16 9.87
N ASP A 164 -4.99 -15.59 10.95
CA ASP A 164 -4.08 -16.22 11.92
C ASP A 164 -4.30 -15.55 13.28
N GLU A 165 -4.75 -16.31 14.28
CA GLU A 165 -5.11 -15.79 15.60
C GLU A 165 -3.93 -15.13 16.31
N SER A 166 -2.70 -15.52 15.98
CA SER A 166 -1.49 -14.92 16.56
C SER A 166 -1.32 -13.44 16.16
N PHE A 167 -2.00 -13.01 15.08
CA PHE A 167 -1.77 -11.72 14.42
C PHE A 167 -3.07 -10.99 14.02
N SER A 168 -4.23 -11.60 14.17
CA SER A 168 -5.53 -11.17 13.60
C SER A 168 -6.00 -9.78 14.04
N ASP A 169 -5.56 -9.31 15.21
CA ASP A 169 -5.91 -7.98 15.73
C ASP A 169 -4.92 -6.88 15.32
N ARG A 170 -3.79 -7.23 14.72
CA ARG A 170 -2.64 -6.33 14.54
C ARG A 170 -2.12 -6.26 13.11
N VAL A 171 -2.46 -7.23 12.27
CA VAL A 171 -1.92 -7.35 10.91
C VAL A 171 -3.05 -7.38 9.90
N TYR A 172 -2.96 -6.47 8.93
CA TYR A 172 -3.88 -6.35 7.80
C TYR A 172 -3.14 -6.57 6.48
N ILE A 173 -3.80 -7.21 5.52
CA ILE A 173 -3.24 -7.59 4.24
C ILE A 173 -4.16 -7.06 3.12
N CYS A 174 -3.60 -6.31 2.16
CA CYS A 174 -4.34 -5.75 1.03
C CYS A 174 -3.48 -5.69 -0.24
N GLY A 175 -4.15 -5.60 -1.39
CA GLY A 175 -3.58 -5.72 -2.72
C GLY A 175 -3.53 -7.17 -3.19
N ASP A 176 -2.80 -7.40 -4.29
CA ASP A 176 -2.72 -8.68 -5.00
C ASP A 176 -2.14 -9.84 -4.15
N VAL A 177 -1.58 -9.51 -2.99
CA VAL A 177 -1.03 -10.42 -1.97
C VAL A 177 -2.13 -11.10 -1.13
N ALA A 178 -3.31 -10.47 -1.02
CA ALA A 178 -4.41 -10.92 -0.17
C ALA A 178 -5.29 -11.94 -0.89
N ASP A 179 -5.60 -13.05 -0.23
CA ASP A 179 -6.54 -14.06 -0.74
C ASP A 179 -7.99 -13.57 -0.63
N THR A 180 -8.33 -12.64 -1.52
CA THR A 180 -9.65 -12.01 -1.64
C THR A 180 -10.48 -12.62 -2.76
N GLN A 181 -9.92 -13.61 -3.47
CA GLN A 181 -10.49 -14.19 -4.68
C GLN A 181 -10.93 -13.13 -5.70
N THR A 182 -10.18 -12.02 -5.77
CA THR A 182 -10.45 -10.95 -6.74
C THR A 182 -10.15 -11.50 -8.13
N PRO A 183 -11.13 -11.62 -9.05
CA PRO A 183 -10.95 -12.34 -10.32
C PRO A 183 -9.90 -11.70 -11.24
N ASN A 184 -9.85 -10.37 -11.25
CA ASN A 184 -8.94 -9.56 -12.05
C ASN A 184 -8.36 -8.41 -11.18
N PRO A 185 -7.34 -8.69 -10.35
CA PRO A 185 -6.77 -7.68 -9.47
C PRO A 185 -6.19 -6.51 -10.28
N ASN A 186 -6.48 -5.29 -9.84
CA ASN A 186 -6.03 -4.07 -10.50
C ASN A 186 -5.91 -2.92 -9.49
N ALA A 187 -5.47 -1.76 -9.97
CA ALA A 187 -5.30 -0.57 -9.15
C ALA A 187 -6.57 -0.18 -8.36
N ARG A 188 -7.77 -0.38 -8.92
CA ARG A 188 -9.03 -0.04 -8.26
C ARG A 188 -9.32 -0.99 -7.09
N SER A 189 -9.21 -2.31 -7.29
CA SER A 189 -9.39 -3.27 -6.19
C SER A 189 -8.34 -3.06 -5.10
N ALA A 190 -7.08 -2.83 -5.47
CA ALA A 190 -5.99 -2.50 -4.55
C ALA A 190 -6.28 -1.23 -3.70
N MET A 191 -6.83 -0.16 -4.31
CA MET A 191 -7.20 1.06 -3.57
C MET A 191 -8.38 0.86 -2.62
N LEU A 192 -9.39 0.11 -3.05
CA LEU A 192 -10.55 -0.21 -2.21
C LEU A 192 -10.13 -1.04 -0.99
N GLN A 193 -9.29 -2.06 -1.21
CA GLN A 193 -8.72 -2.85 -0.13
C GLN A 193 -7.86 -1.98 0.81
N GLY A 194 -7.00 -1.12 0.25
CA GLY A 194 -6.19 -0.17 1.04
C GLY A 194 -7.04 0.80 1.88
N SER A 195 -8.21 1.22 1.37
CA SER A 195 -9.16 2.05 2.11
C SER A 195 -9.80 1.31 3.28
N VAL A 196 -10.25 0.07 3.06
CA VAL A 196 -10.84 -0.78 4.12
C VAL A 196 -9.82 -1.02 5.24
N VAL A 197 -8.58 -1.37 4.87
CA VAL A 197 -7.48 -1.55 5.84
C VAL A 197 -7.22 -0.28 6.63
N ALA A 198 -7.06 0.87 5.95
CA ALA A 198 -6.81 2.14 6.62
C ALA A 198 -7.93 2.50 7.61
N ASP A 199 -9.19 2.38 7.20
CA ASP A 199 -10.33 2.71 8.06
C ASP A 199 -10.43 1.78 9.29
N ASN A 200 -10.12 0.48 9.12
CA ASN A 200 -10.07 -0.47 10.23
C ASN A 200 -8.90 -0.20 11.20
N ILE A 201 -7.71 0.14 10.68
CA ILE A 201 -6.58 0.55 11.52
C ILE A 201 -6.93 1.81 12.33
N LEU A 202 -7.57 2.79 11.69
CA LEU A 202 -8.01 4.01 12.37
C LEU A 202 -9.06 3.75 13.46
N LEU A 203 -9.95 2.76 13.28
CA LEU A 203 -10.86 2.31 14.34
C LEU A 203 -10.09 1.64 15.49
N ALA A 204 -9.15 0.76 15.19
CA ALA A 204 -8.33 0.07 16.19
C ALA A 204 -7.51 1.06 17.05
N ILE A 205 -6.98 2.13 16.44
CA ILE A 205 -6.27 3.21 17.15
C ILE A 205 -7.18 3.92 18.17
N LYS A 206 -8.49 4.01 17.91
CA LYS A 206 -9.49 4.54 18.87
C LYS A 206 -9.97 3.51 19.90
N GLY A 207 -9.37 2.32 19.97
CA GLY A 207 -9.85 1.23 20.80
C GLY A 207 -11.19 0.64 20.32
N ARG A 208 -11.60 0.90 19.07
CA ARG A 208 -12.85 0.37 18.50
C ARG A 208 -12.56 -0.88 17.67
N LYS A 209 -13.49 -1.83 17.67
CA LYS A 209 -13.36 -3.05 16.85
C LYS A 209 -13.42 -2.72 15.34
N PRO A 210 -12.58 -3.39 14.52
CA PRO A 210 -12.67 -3.32 13.07
C PRO A 210 -14.05 -3.77 12.59
N ARG A 211 -14.60 -3.07 11.59
CA ARG A 211 -15.97 -3.36 11.09
C ARG A 211 -16.15 -3.12 9.59
N HIS A 212 -15.19 -2.45 8.95
CA HIS A 212 -15.23 -2.27 7.51
C HIS A 212 -14.83 -3.59 6.85
N VAL A 213 -15.58 -4.00 5.84
CA VAL A 213 -15.36 -5.26 5.12
C VAL A 213 -15.13 -4.96 3.65
N TYR A 214 -14.22 -5.72 3.06
CA TYR A 214 -14.00 -5.71 1.63
C TYR A 214 -14.89 -6.77 0.97
N LYS A 215 -15.59 -6.37 -0.09
CA LYS A 215 -16.36 -7.26 -0.96
C LYS A 215 -15.98 -6.97 -2.40
N ASN A 216 -15.79 -8.02 -3.20
CA ASN A 216 -15.54 -7.87 -4.63
C ASN A 216 -16.73 -7.19 -5.27
N HIS A 217 -16.45 -6.14 -6.04
CA HIS A 217 -17.46 -5.37 -6.74
C HIS A 217 -17.37 -5.65 -8.24
N TRP A 218 -18.51 -5.77 -8.92
CA TRP A 218 -18.56 -6.14 -10.35
C TRP A 218 -17.77 -5.18 -11.25
N LEU A 219 -17.77 -3.87 -10.94
CA LEU A 219 -16.96 -2.84 -11.62
C LEU A 219 -15.43 -3.09 -11.57
N GLN A 220 -14.94 -4.03 -10.76
CA GLN A 220 -13.52 -4.39 -10.74
C GLN A 220 -13.10 -5.15 -12.01
N GLY A 221 -14.04 -5.71 -12.76
CA GLY A 221 -13.77 -6.34 -14.05
C GLY A 221 -13.72 -5.38 -15.24
N PHE A 222 -13.71 -4.06 -14.97
CA PHE A 222 -13.51 -3.04 -16.00
C PHE A 222 -12.02 -2.74 -16.20
N ILE A 223 -11.56 -2.77 -17.44
CA ILE A 223 -10.26 -2.27 -17.85
C ILE A 223 -10.40 -1.46 -19.14
N LYS A 224 -9.69 -0.34 -19.22
CA LYS A 224 -9.51 0.44 -20.44
C LYS A 224 -8.04 0.33 -20.84
N LEU A 225 -7.80 -0.19 -22.04
CA LEU A 225 -6.48 -0.35 -22.64
C LEU A 225 -6.36 0.64 -23.80
N THR A 226 -5.39 1.56 -23.75
CA THR A 226 -5.04 2.42 -24.89
C THR A 226 -4.16 1.64 -25.86
N LEU A 227 -4.40 1.80 -27.17
CA LEU A 227 -3.67 1.14 -28.26
C LEU A 227 -3.12 2.22 -29.19
N GLY A 228 -2.00 2.83 -28.80
CA GLY A 228 -1.52 4.09 -29.39
C GLY A 228 -2.18 5.31 -28.77
N LEU A 229 -2.04 6.47 -29.41
CA LEU A 229 -2.53 7.76 -28.92
C LEU A 229 -3.99 8.07 -29.31
N ASP A 230 -4.55 7.32 -30.27
CA ASP A 230 -5.85 7.61 -30.89
C ASP A 230 -6.91 6.54 -30.64
N ARG A 231 -6.56 5.36 -30.14
CA ARG A 231 -7.48 4.23 -29.94
C ARG A 231 -7.45 3.70 -28.53
N SER A 232 -8.60 3.20 -28.08
CA SER A 232 -8.68 2.39 -26.86
C SER A 232 -9.73 1.30 -26.98
N VAL A 233 -9.56 0.28 -26.14
CA VAL A 233 -10.48 -0.82 -25.96
C VAL A 233 -10.88 -0.87 -24.50
N SER A 234 -12.18 -0.88 -24.24
CA SER A 234 -12.76 -1.03 -22.91
C SER A 234 -13.38 -2.41 -22.77
N LEU A 235 -12.86 -3.20 -21.84
CA LEU A 235 -13.43 -4.49 -21.48
C LEU A 235 -14.23 -4.35 -20.19
N PHE A 236 -15.45 -4.85 -20.19
CA PHE A 236 -16.30 -4.99 -19.00
C PHE A 236 -16.70 -6.45 -18.86
N GLY A 237 -16.29 -7.14 -17.79
CA GLY A 237 -16.69 -8.53 -17.60
C GLY A 237 -16.46 -9.09 -16.21
N ASN A 238 -17.05 -10.24 -15.91
CA ASN A 238 -16.91 -10.93 -14.62
C ASN A 238 -15.91 -12.10 -14.68
N GLY A 239 -15.08 -12.15 -15.73
CA GLY A 239 -14.14 -13.24 -15.99
C GLY A 239 -14.75 -14.46 -16.69
N LYS A 240 -16.09 -14.59 -16.75
CA LYS A 240 -16.80 -15.62 -17.52
C LYS A 240 -17.47 -15.06 -18.77
N THR A 241 -18.02 -13.86 -18.68
CA THR A 241 -18.64 -13.12 -19.77
C THR A 241 -18.06 -11.70 -19.80
N ALA A 242 -17.80 -11.19 -21.00
CA ALA A 242 -17.24 -9.85 -21.18
C ALA A 242 -17.82 -9.14 -22.41
N LEU A 243 -18.01 -7.84 -22.28
CA LEU A 243 -18.33 -6.90 -23.36
C LEU A 243 -17.07 -6.09 -23.68
N LEU A 244 -16.80 -5.93 -24.97
CA LEU A 244 -15.64 -5.21 -25.49
C LEU A 244 -16.11 -4.04 -26.35
N PHE A 245 -15.65 -2.84 -25.99
CA PHE A 245 -16.02 -1.60 -26.67
C PHE A 245 -14.77 -0.90 -27.21
N ASN A 246 -14.76 -0.65 -28.51
CA ASN A 246 -13.71 0.14 -29.16
C ASN A 246 -14.05 1.63 -29.06
N SER A 247 -13.05 2.48 -28.82
CA SER A 247 -13.21 3.92 -28.75
C SER A 247 -12.02 4.65 -29.37
N ARG A 248 -12.23 5.92 -29.72
CA ARG A 248 -11.15 6.85 -30.11
C ARG A 248 -10.83 7.80 -28.96
N GLU A 249 -9.54 7.97 -28.69
CA GLU A 249 -9.05 8.95 -27.74
C GLU A 249 -8.98 10.33 -28.40
N LYS A 250 -9.44 11.35 -27.67
CA LYS A 250 -9.56 12.73 -28.19
C LYS A 250 -8.38 13.62 -27.84
N ARG A 251 -7.50 13.17 -26.96
CA ARG A 251 -6.39 13.95 -26.43
C ARG A 251 -5.16 13.06 -26.32
N GLU A 252 -4.02 13.59 -26.74
CA GLU A 252 -2.72 12.93 -26.70
C GLU A 252 -2.27 12.59 -25.28
N ASP A 253 -2.72 13.37 -24.30
CA ASP A 253 -2.37 13.14 -22.90
C ASP A 253 -3.08 11.92 -22.28
N LEU A 254 -3.94 11.20 -23.02
CA LEU A 254 -4.53 9.91 -22.63
C LEU A 254 -5.06 9.87 -21.19
N MET A 255 -5.79 10.92 -20.79
CA MET A 255 -6.36 11.07 -19.44
C MET A 255 -5.31 11.13 -18.30
N ALA A 256 -4.02 11.33 -18.60
CA ALA A 256 -2.95 11.44 -17.61
C ALA A 256 -3.23 12.54 -16.58
N ALA A 257 -3.87 13.64 -17.01
CA ALA A 257 -4.39 14.69 -16.13
C ALA A 257 -5.27 14.16 -14.98
N GLN A 258 -6.08 13.14 -15.23
CA GLN A 258 -6.90 12.51 -14.18
C GLN A 258 -6.04 11.68 -13.22
N GLY A 259 -4.95 11.07 -13.68
CA GLY A 259 -4.01 10.33 -12.83
C GLY A 259 -3.44 11.21 -11.70
N TRP A 260 -3.01 12.42 -12.04
CA TRP A 260 -2.52 13.41 -11.06
C TRP A 260 -3.56 13.72 -9.97
N LYS A 261 -4.82 13.94 -10.37
CA LYS A 261 -5.93 14.17 -9.41
C LYS A 261 -6.13 13.00 -8.45
N HIS A 262 -6.09 11.76 -8.94
CA HIS A 262 -6.24 10.57 -8.09
C HIS A 262 -5.06 10.39 -7.10
N LEU A 263 -3.85 10.77 -7.52
CA LEU A 263 -2.67 10.82 -6.67
C LEU A 263 -2.70 11.99 -5.68
N GLY A 264 -3.56 12.98 -5.91
CA GLY A 264 -3.69 14.19 -5.09
C GLY A 264 -2.58 15.20 -5.36
N ALA A 265 -2.01 15.17 -6.57
CA ALA A 265 -1.01 16.10 -7.06
C ALA A 265 -1.65 17.05 -8.08
N LYS A 266 -1.10 18.25 -8.21
CA LYS A 266 -1.44 19.17 -9.29
C LYS A 266 -0.66 18.73 -10.54
N PRO A 267 -1.31 18.61 -11.72
CA PRO A 267 -0.59 18.36 -12.96
C PRO A 267 0.47 19.45 -13.18
N PHE A 268 1.65 19.06 -13.66
CA PHE A 268 2.61 20.01 -14.21
C PHE A 268 1.97 20.65 -15.45
N VAL A 269 2.13 21.97 -15.58
CA VAL A 269 1.68 22.72 -16.75
C VAL A 269 2.96 23.18 -17.44
N ASP A 270 3.25 22.62 -18.61
CA ASP A 270 4.32 23.15 -19.45
C ASP A 270 4.01 24.60 -19.78
N GLU A 271 5.00 25.49 -19.69
CA GLU A 271 4.86 26.78 -20.35
C GLU A 271 4.72 26.54 -21.86
N PRO A 272 3.79 27.22 -22.54
CA PRO A 272 3.54 26.97 -23.95
C PRO A 272 4.84 27.13 -24.74
N SER A 273 5.33 26.03 -25.31
CA SER A 273 6.53 26.03 -26.13
C SER A 273 6.29 26.88 -27.38
N SER A 274 7.15 27.86 -27.60
CA SER A 274 7.13 28.74 -28.77
C SER A 274 7.54 28.05 -30.08
N HIS A 275 7.56 26.72 -30.11
CA HIS A 275 7.94 25.95 -31.29
C HIS A 275 6.69 25.37 -31.94
N LYS A 276 6.21 26.10 -32.95
CA LYS A 276 5.42 25.48 -34.02
C LYS A 276 6.30 24.38 -34.63
N LEU A 277 5.86 23.13 -34.50
CA LEU A 277 6.40 22.02 -35.27
C LEU A 277 6.16 22.36 -36.76
N CYS A 278 7.25 22.54 -37.50
CA CYS A 278 7.25 22.66 -38.96
C CYS A 278 6.84 21.33 -39.61
#